data_AF-K2DN11-F1
#
_entry.id   AF-K2DN11-F1
#
_cell.length_a   1.000
_cell.length_b   1.000
_cell.length_c   1.000
_cell.angle_alpha   90.00
_cell.angle_beta   90.00
_cell.angle_gamma   90.00
#
_symmetry.space_group_name_H-M   'P 1'
#
loop_
_entity.id
_entity.type
_entity.pdbx_description
1 polymer ?
#
loop_
_entity_poly.entity_id
_entity_poly.type
_entity_poly.pdbx_seq_one_letter_code
_entity_poly.pdbx_strand_id
1 'polypeptide(L)'
;MIENNSFPQNLKLPFASFEEGHSYVFDKTINDSDAQLELFYILEDFFVGDKNQEKQIKYYHDFWEWYVFVFFKNINFIDKDVVLKNYANFILDATQLGIDVQDKLFKAISFLAPDPNDMQIFYNNIKNSVKNSEKKLVTSKGISVYSLKDIYEQKVFFKNDYASDLDYVGFKTKIHDALFFEIRDEKHKFFEIDNSFNLFLNIINFFIDIDQEKIGEFIFAFDHKMEMIRDSNSEYEEDLELEKDIENNNIKNIPEKIQENSYQTIKSQLEQKYSYDENGELSPIEEVLSDLSQMAEEKADENIEELYIFDENMGKFVWNEDLLNQN
;
A
#
# COMPACT_ATOMS: atom_id res chain seq x y z
N MET A 1 -38.61 0.33 14.89
CA MET A 1 -38.82 1.66 14.29
C MET A 1 -37.43 2.13 13.86
N ILE A 2 -37.17 2.12 12.55
CA ILE A 2 -35.89 2.56 12.01
C ILE A 2 -36.01 4.07 11.86
N GLU A 3 -35.26 4.83 12.65
CA GLU A 3 -35.16 6.29 12.48
C GLU A 3 -34.40 6.57 11.17
N ASN A 4 -35.07 7.27 10.26
CA ASN A 4 -34.46 7.85 9.07
C ASN A 4 -33.52 8.99 9.49
N ASN A 5 -32.28 8.65 9.82
CA ASN A 5 -31.21 9.65 9.94
C ASN A 5 -30.72 10.02 8.54
N SER A 6 -31.33 11.07 7.97
CA SER A 6 -30.89 11.72 6.74
C SER A 6 -29.53 12.40 6.97
N PHE A 7 -28.67 12.38 5.94
CA PHE A 7 -27.39 13.09 5.92
C PHE A 7 -27.60 14.59 6.29
N PRO A 8 -26.67 15.24 7.04
CA PRO A 8 -26.84 16.63 7.45
C PRO A 8 -27.02 17.56 6.24
N GLN A 9 -28.21 18.15 6.08
CA GLN A 9 -28.52 19.05 4.96
C GLN A 9 -27.76 20.39 5.01
N ASN A 10 -26.98 20.63 6.06
CA ASN A 10 -26.29 21.90 6.30
C ASN A 10 -24.91 21.99 5.62
N LEU A 11 -24.43 20.89 5.01
CA LEU A 11 -23.27 20.94 4.13
C LEU A 11 -23.73 21.41 2.75
N LYS A 12 -23.47 22.68 2.43
CA LYS A 12 -23.46 23.18 1.05
C LYS A 12 -22.23 22.62 0.30
N LEU A 13 -22.11 21.31 0.28
CA LEU A 13 -21.38 20.65 -0.80
C LEU A 13 -22.34 20.66 -2.00
N PRO A 14 -21.87 20.93 -3.24
CA PRO A 14 -22.72 21.14 -4.40
C PRO A 14 -23.29 19.79 -4.88
N PHE A 15 -24.14 19.16 -4.08
CA PHE A 15 -24.77 17.88 -4.38
C PHE A 15 -26.13 18.14 -5.03
N ALA A 16 -26.10 18.49 -6.32
CA ALA A 16 -27.27 18.41 -7.18
C ALA A 16 -27.01 17.35 -8.26
N SER A 17 -27.97 16.41 -8.39
CA SER A 17 -28.06 15.28 -9.33
C SER A 17 -27.01 14.17 -9.18
N PHE A 18 -27.46 13.08 -8.54
CA PHE A 18 -26.77 11.86 -8.19
C PHE A 18 -26.91 10.81 -9.31
N GLU A 19 -25.79 10.40 -9.91
CA GLU A 19 -25.48 9.05 -10.47
C GLU A 19 -24.15 9.05 -11.24
N GLU A 20 -23.70 10.20 -11.77
CA GLU A 20 -22.40 10.35 -12.47
C GLU A 20 -21.39 11.28 -11.74
N GLY A 21 -21.80 11.91 -10.62
CA GLY A 21 -21.01 12.94 -9.93
C GLY A 21 -20.16 12.49 -8.72
N HIS A 22 -20.31 11.24 -8.26
CA HIS A 22 -19.62 10.78 -7.04
C HIS A 22 -18.10 10.74 -7.19
N SER A 23 -17.60 10.13 -8.28
CA SER A 23 -16.16 10.09 -8.57
C SER A 23 -15.60 11.50 -8.72
N TYR A 24 -16.24 12.37 -9.51
CA TYR A 24 -15.68 13.70 -9.79
C TYR A 24 -15.61 14.62 -8.57
N VAL A 25 -16.63 14.60 -7.69
CA VAL A 25 -16.60 15.40 -6.44
C VAL A 25 -15.60 14.80 -5.46
N PHE A 26 -15.51 13.48 -5.36
CA PHE A 26 -14.47 12.82 -4.56
C PHE A 26 -13.09 13.18 -5.08
N ASP A 27 -12.79 12.93 -6.36
CA ASP A 27 -11.51 13.22 -7.02
C ASP A 27 -11.08 14.68 -6.85
N LYS A 28 -12.03 15.61 -6.90
CA LYS A 28 -11.73 17.02 -6.64
C LYS A 28 -11.45 17.31 -5.16
N THR A 29 -12.22 16.71 -4.25
CA THR A 29 -12.11 16.93 -2.80
C THR A 29 -10.87 16.24 -2.23
N ILE A 30 -10.52 15.05 -2.72
CA ILE A 30 -9.33 14.32 -2.27
C ILE A 30 -8.02 14.93 -2.77
N ASN A 31 -8.04 15.89 -3.69
CA ASN A 31 -6.80 16.51 -4.18
C ASN A 31 -6.48 17.85 -3.48
N ASP A 32 -7.39 18.35 -2.63
CA ASP A 32 -7.19 19.53 -1.78
C ASP A 32 -6.95 19.08 -0.33
N SER A 33 -5.79 19.40 0.25
CA SER A 33 -5.40 18.93 1.59
C SER A 33 -6.32 19.44 2.70
N ASP A 34 -6.80 20.67 2.61
CA ASP A 34 -7.63 21.28 3.64
C ASP A 34 -9.04 20.67 3.58
N ALA A 35 -9.56 20.47 2.37
CA ALA A 35 -10.87 19.85 2.15
C ALA A 35 -10.90 18.37 2.59
N GLN A 36 -9.77 17.65 2.49
CA GLN A 36 -9.68 16.25 2.93
C GLN A 36 -9.84 16.10 4.44
N LEU A 37 -9.17 16.96 5.23
CA LEU A 37 -9.23 16.88 6.69
C LEU A 37 -10.62 17.30 7.20
N GLU A 38 -11.23 18.32 6.59
CA GLU A 38 -12.62 18.70 6.87
C GLU A 38 -13.58 17.54 6.55
N LEU A 39 -13.43 16.91 5.39
CA LEU A 39 -14.21 15.74 4.99
C LEU A 39 -14.03 14.58 5.97
N PHE A 40 -12.80 14.33 6.44
CA PHE A 40 -12.53 13.31 7.45
C PHE A 40 -13.38 13.53 8.71
N TYR A 41 -13.38 14.73 9.29
CA TYR A 41 -14.14 15.00 10.51
C TYR A 41 -15.65 14.93 10.32
N ILE A 42 -16.16 15.34 9.14
CA ILE A 42 -17.57 15.16 8.78
C ILE A 42 -17.95 13.68 8.74
N LEU A 43 -17.10 12.84 8.14
CA LEU A 43 -17.34 11.41 8.03
C LEU A 43 -17.14 10.70 9.38
N GLU A 44 -16.16 11.11 10.18
CA GLU A 44 -15.99 10.66 11.57
C GLU A 44 -17.27 10.93 12.35
N ASP A 45 -17.79 12.16 12.37
CA ASP A 45 -19.04 12.47 13.06
C ASP A 45 -20.23 11.65 12.55
N PHE A 46 -20.27 11.36 11.25
CA PHE A 46 -21.33 10.55 10.67
C PHE A 46 -21.22 9.08 11.10
N PHE A 47 -20.02 8.48 11.10
CA PHE A 47 -19.84 7.06 11.42
C PHE A 47 -19.58 6.79 12.91
N VAL A 48 -19.26 7.82 13.70
CA VAL A 48 -19.08 7.73 15.15
C VAL A 48 -20.31 7.12 15.81
N GLY A 49 -20.06 6.12 16.66
CA GLY A 49 -21.09 5.46 17.46
C GLY A 49 -21.85 4.36 16.73
N ASP A 50 -21.62 4.13 15.43
CA ASP A 50 -22.13 2.93 14.76
C ASP A 50 -21.31 1.70 15.17
N LYS A 51 -21.89 0.88 16.04
CA LYS A 51 -21.26 -0.35 16.55
C LYS A 51 -21.54 -1.57 15.67
N ASN A 52 -22.45 -1.50 14.72
CA ASN A 52 -23.03 -2.70 14.11
C ASN A 52 -22.56 -3.02 12.69
N GLN A 53 -21.57 -2.30 12.14
CA GLN A 53 -21.10 -2.44 10.75
C GLN A 53 -22.17 -2.23 9.66
N GLU A 54 -23.47 -2.25 9.99
CA GLU A 54 -24.58 -2.12 9.05
C GLU A 54 -24.53 -0.81 8.27
N LYS A 55 -24.18 0.31 8.93
CA LYS A 55 -24.04 1.61 8.24
C LYS A 55 -22.82 1.62 7.33
N GLN A 56 -21.74 0.95 7.75
CA GLN A 56 -20.50 0.82 6.97
C GLN A 56 -20.78 0.05 5.67
N ILE A 57 -21.42 -1.12 5.77
CA ILE A 57 -21.82 -1.94 4.61
C ILE A 57 -22.80 -1.18 3.72
N LYS A 58 -23.82 -0.54 4.31
CA LYS A 58 -24.85 0.19 3.56
C LYS A 58 -24.25 1.32 2.70
N TYR A 59 -23.25 2.02 3.21
CA TYR A 59 -22.64 3.17 2.54
C TYR A 59 -21.21 2.89 2.10
N TYR A 60 -20.88 1.61 1.83
CA TYR A 60 -19.53 1.15 1.55
C TYR A 60 -18.90 1.94 0.40
N HIS A 61 -19.49 1.82 -0.79
CA HIS A 61 -19.02 2.44 -2.05
C HIS A 61 -19.27 3.96 -2.17
N ASP A 62 -19.81 4.61 -1.14
CA ASP A 62 -20.12 6.04 -1.18
C ASP A 62 -19.33 6.81 -0.12
N PHE A 63 -19.58 6.55 1.17
CA PHE A 63 -19.06 7.40 2.24
C PHE A 63 -18.05 6.69 3.12
N TRP A 64 -18.18 5.37 3.29
CA TRP A 64 -17.28 4.60 4.13
C TRP A 64 -15.91 4.45 3.48
N GLU A 65 -15.87 4.10 2.19
CA GLU A 65 -14.63 4.02 1.42
C GLU A 65 -13.87 5.35 1.43
N TRP A 66 -14.59 6.46 1.25
CA TRP A 66 -14.02 7.80 1.32
C TRP A 66 -13.44 8.09 2.71
N TYR A 67 -14.16 7.70 3.76
CA TYR A 67 -13.76 7.92 5.13
C TYR A 67 -12.45 7.17 5.47
N VAL A 68 -12.35 5.91 5.05
CA VAL A 68 -11.14 5.09 5.16
C VAL A 68 -9.99 5.74 4.38
N PHE A 69 -10.25 6.16 3.14
CA PHE A 69 -9.25 6.77 2.28
C PHE A 69 -8.69 8.08 2.87
N VAL A 70 -9.57 9.01 3.27
CA VAL A 70 -9.14 10.31 3.82
C VAL A 70 -8.49 10.15 5.20
N PHE A 71 -8.89 9.15 6.00
CA PHE A 71 -8.19 8.83 7.24
C PHE A 71 -6.72 8.49 6.98
N PHE A 72 -6.45 7.54 6.09
CA PHE A 72 -5.08 7.11 5.82
C PHE A 72 -4.25 8.14 5.05
N LYS A 73 -4.91 8.99 4.25
CA LYS A 73 -4.24 10.12 3.58
C LYS A 73 -3.80 11.20 4.57
N ASN A 74 -4.57 11.41 5.64
CA ASN A 74 -4.34 12.46 6.63
C ASN A 74 -3.89 11.92 8.00
N ILE A 75 -3.46 10.66 8.08
CA ILE A 75 -3.20 9.98 9.36
C ILE A 75 -2.21 10.72 10.27
N ASN A 76 -1.27 11.47 9.68
CA ASN A 76 -0.27 12.26 10.41
C ASN A 76 -0.84 13.56 11.03
N PHE A 77 -2.01 14.00 10.59
CA PHE A 77 -2.68 15.22 11.04
C PHE A 77 -3.90 14.94 11.91
N ILE A 78 -4.25 13.67 12.06
CA ILE A 78 -5.37 13.22 12.90
C ILE A 78 -4.86 13.02 14.32
N ASP A 79 -5.67 13.42 15.30
CA ASP A 79 -5.36 13.22 16.71
C ASP A 79 -5.03 11.75 17.01
N LYS A 80 -3.97 11.56 17.79
CA LYS A 80 -3.43 10.23 18.15
C LYS A 80 -4.49 9.27 18.69
N ASP A 81 -5.39 9.75 19.55
CA ASP A 81 -6.46 8.94 20.13
C ASP A 81 -7.51 8.51 19.08
N VAL A 82 -7.77 9.37 18.09
CA VAL A 82 -8.67 9.06 16.97
C VAL A 82 -8.04 8.02 16.06
N VAL A 83 -6.72 8.10 15.81
CA VAL A 83 -5.97 7.06 15.10
C VAL A 83 -6.08 5.72 15.85
N LEU A 84 -5.80 5.70 17.16
CA LEU A 84 -5.91 4.48 17.98
C LEU A 84 -7.29 3.83 17.93
N LYS A 85 -8.34 4.65 17.94
CA LYS A 85 -9.73 4.19 17.92
C LYS A 85 -10.12 3.56 16.57
N ASN A 86 -9.61 4.09 15.47
CA ASN A 86 -10.10 3.75 14.14
C ASN A 86 -9.17 2.81 13.34
N TYR A 87 -7.87 2.77 13.63
CA TYR A 87 -6.88 2.06 12.82
C TYR A 87 -7.27 0.59 12.54
N ALA A 88 -7.59 -0.19 13.58
CA ALA A 88 -7.98 -1.60 13.43
C ALA A 88 -9.32 -1.80 12.72
N ASN A 89 -10.21 -0.79 12.72
CA ASN A 89 -11.48 -0.86 12.00
C ASN A 89 -11.30 -0.60 10.50
N PHE A 90 -10.28 0.16 10.12
CA PHE A 90 -10.05 0.56 8.73
C PHE A 90 -9.00 -0.27 8.02
N ILE A 91 -8.13 -1.00 8.73
CA ILE A 91 -7.00 -1.72 8.11
C ILE A 91 -7.44 -2.67 6.99
N LEU A 92 -8.54 -3.40 7.17
CA LEU A 92 -9.08 -4.32 6.16
C LEU A 92 -9.55 -3.56 4.92
N ASP A 93 -10.42 -2.58 5.14
CA ASP A 93 -11.04 -1.80 4.08
C ASP A 93 -9.96 -0.99 3.34
N ALA A 94 -8.96 -0.44 4.03
CA ALA A 94 -7.85 0.27 3.42
C ALA A 94 -6.96 -0.61 2.53
N THR A 95 -6.70 -1.86 2.94
CA THR A 95 -5.95 -2.79 2.10
C THR A 95 -6.73 -3.18 0.84
N GLN A 96 -8.06 -3.25 0.90
CA GLN A 96 -8.92 -3.44 -0.27
C GLN A 96 -8.86 -2.25 -1.24
N LEU A 97 -8.58 -1.06 -0.72
CA LEU A 97 -8.33 0.16 -1.50
C LEU A 97 -6.89 0.29 -2.00
N GLY A 98 -6.05 -0.73 -1.77
CA GLY A 98 -4.65 -0.72 -2.18
C GLY A 98 -3.76 0.25 -1.39
N ILE A 99 -4.23 0.72 -0.23
CA ILE A 99 -3.45 1.58 0.64
C ILE A 99 -2.39 0.72 1.34
N ASP A 100 -1.12 1.12 1.21
CA ASP A 100 -0.03 0.57 2.02
C ASP A 100 -0.17 1.07 3.47
N VAL A 101 -0.98 0.33 4.24
CA VAL A 101 -1.25 0.63 5.65
C VAL A 101 0.01 0.55 6.52
N GLN A 102 1.05 -0.18 6.10
CA GLN A 102 2.31 -0.24 6.84
C GLN A 102 3.11 1.06 6.67
N ASP A 103 3.23 1.57 5.45
CA ASP A 103 3.79 2.91 5.18
C ASP A 103 3.05 3.99 5.99
N LYS A 104 1.71 3.92 5.99
CA LYS A 104 0.89 4.87 6.76
C LYS A 104 1.09 4.75 8.27
N LEU A 105 1.25 3.54 8.78
CA LEU A 105 1.57 3.32 10.19
C LEU A 105 2.92 3.93 10.56
N PHE A 106 3.94 3.73 9.74
CA PHE A 106 5.27 4.28 10.01
C PHE A 106 5.23 5.80 10.03
N LYS A 107 4.60 6.42 9.03
CA LYS A 107 4.36 7.86 9.02
C LYS A 107 3.60 8.34 10.25
N ALA A 108 2.52 7.67 10.62
CA ALA A 108 1.74 8.05 11.82
C ALA A 108 2.60 7.97 13.09
N ILE A 109 3.41 6.93 13.23
CA ILE A 109 4.29 6.75 14.39
C ILE A 109 5.37 7.84 14.42
N SER A 110 6.07 8.11 13.31
CA SER A 110 7.11 9.15 13.23
C SER A 110 6.58 10.53 13.58
N PHE A 111 5.36 10.87 13.13
CA PHE A 111 4.78 12.21 13.31
C PHE A 111 4.05 12.38 14.66
N LEU A 112 3.28 11.38 15.09
CA LEU A 112 2.41 11.50 16.28
C LEU A 112 3.07 11.03 17.58
N ALA A 113 4.15 10.25 17.50
CA ALA A 113 4.84 9.69 18.65
C ALA A 113 6.38 9.69 18.47
N PRO A 114 7.01 10.87 18.31
CA PRO A 114 8.44 10.98 17.98
C PRO A 114 9.38 10.59 19.13
N ASP A 115 8.90 10.62 20.38
CA ASP A 115 9.70 10.15 21.54
C ASP A 115 9.75 8.61 21.56
N PRO A 116 10.92 7.98 21.81
CA PRO A 116 11.05 6.52 21.78
C PRO A 116 10.07 5.77 22.71
N ASN A 117 9.79 6.29 23.91
CA ASN A 117 8.85 5.61 24.81
C ASN A 117 7.42 5.77 24.29
N ASP A 118 7.08 6.96 23.82
CA ASP A 118 5.76 7.23 23.28
C ASP A 118 5.49 6.43 21.99
N MET A 119 6.52 6.23 21.17
CA MET A 119 6.53 5.39 19.98
C MET A 119 6.17 3.94 20.32
N GLN A 120 6.84 3.37 21.31
CA GLN A 120 6.59 2.00 21.78
C GLN A 120 5.16 1.86 22.31
N ILE A 121 4.69 2.82 23.11
CA ILE A 121 3.33 2.82 23.67
C ILE A 121 2.30 2.92 22.54
N PHE A 122 2.48 3.85 21.60
CA PHE A 122 1.56 4.08 20.49
C PHE A 122 1.46 2.86 19.59
N TYR A 123 2.61 2.31 19.15
CA TYR A 123 2.67 1.09 18.36
C TYR A 123 2.01 -0.10 19.09
N ASN A 124 2.33 -0.30 20.37
CA ASN A 124 1.75 -1.40 21.14
C ASN A 124 0.22 -1.25 21.28
N ASN A 125 -0.29 -0.03 21.46
CA ASN A 125 -1.73 0.22 21.50
C ASN A 125 -2.40 -0.11 20.16
N ILE A 126 -1.79 0.27 19.02
CA ILE A 126 -2.28 -0.11 17.69
C ILE A 126 -2.25 -1.63 17.52
N LYS A 127 -1.11 -2.27 17.80
CA LYS A 127 -0.94 -3.73 17.73
C LYS A 127 -1.99 -4.46 18.58
N ASN A 128 -2.26 -3.98 19.80
CA ASN A 128 -3.28 -4.55 20.67
C ASN A 128 -4.70 -4.30 20.15
N SER A 129 -4.97 -3.16 19.53
CA SER A 129 -6.27 -2.90 18.89
C SER A 129 -6.54 -3.88 17.74
N VAL A 130 -5.52 -4.16 16.92
CA VAL A 130 -5.60 -5.14 15.82
C VAL A 130 -5.79 -6.55 16.36
N LYS A 131 -4.95 -6.96 17.32
CA LYS A 131 -5.00 -8.28 17.95
C LYS A 131 -6.36 -8.60 18.58
N ASN A 132 -7.04 -7.60 19.14
CA ASN A 132 -8.32 -7.77 19.84
C ASN A 132 -9.53 -7.28 19.02
N SER A 133 -9.34 -7.01 17.74
CA SER A 133 -10.41 -6.43 16.91
C SER A 133 -11.44 -7.48 16.53
N GLU A 134 -12.70 -7.17 16.86
CA GLU A 134 -13.90 -7.92 16.48
C GLU A 134 -14.41 -7.51 15.08
N LYS A 135 -13.68 -6.65 14.33
CA LYS A 135 -14.02 -6.30 12.95
C LYS A 135 -13.98 -7.58 12.11
N LYS A 136 -15.14 -7.93 11.58
CA LYS A 136 -15.35 -9.13 10.75
C LYS A 136 -15.06 -8.89 9.28
N LEU A 137 -14.47 -9.89 8.65
CA LEU A 137 -14.51 -10.10 7.21
C LEU A 137 -15.83 -10.72 6.82
N VAL A 138 -16.55 -10.05 5.94
CA VAL A 138 -17.86 -10.46 5.45
C VAL A 138 -17.70 -10.98 4.02
N THR A 139 -18.18 -12.19 3.76
CA THR A 139 -18.18 -12.77 2.41
C THR A 139 -19.36 -12.31 1.58
N SER A 140 -19.27 -12.72 0.33
CA SER A 140 -20.30 -12.91 -0.68
C SER A 140 -21.74 -13.14 -0.27
N LYS A 141 -21.95 -13.89 0.79
CA LYS A 141 -23.27 -14.31 1.22
C LYS A 141 -23.72 -13.57 2.48
N GLY A 142 -23.05 -12.48 2.82
CA GLY A 142 -23.19 -11.79 4.11
C GLY A 142 -22.68 -12.63 5.29
N ILE A 143 -21.92 -13.71 5.02
CA ILE A 143 -21.44 -14.61 6.07
C ILE A 143 -20.09 -14.07 6.56
N SER A 144 -20.07 -13.70 7.84
CA SER A 144 -18.83 -13.42 8.57
C SER A 144 -17.98 -14.69 8.63
N VAL A 145 -16.72 -14.62 8.18
CA VAL A 145 -15.82 -15.78 8.18
C VAL A 145 -14.84 -15.72 9.34
N TYR A 146 -14.12 -14.60 9.46
CA TYR A 146 -13.12 -14.39 10.49
C TYR A 146 -13.17 -12.93 10.97
N SER A 147 -13.03 -12.73 12.28
CA SER A 147 -12.61 -11.43 12.81
C SER A 147 -11.13 -11.21 12.55
N LEU A 148 -10.69 -9.95 12.61
CA LEU A 148 -9.27 -9.60 12.54
C LEU A 148 -8.46 -10.30 13.65
N LYS A 149 -9.05 -10.45 14.83
CA LYS A 149 -8.52 -11.29 15.92
C LYS A 149 -8.34 -12.75 15.49
N ASP A 150 -9.35 -13.38 14.89
CA ASP A 150 -9.27 -14.79 14.46
C ASP A 150 -8.16 -15.01 13.43
N ILE A 151 -7.92 -14.01 12.56
CA ILE A 151 -6.82 -14.03 11.59
C ILE A 151 -5.48 -13.92 12.28
N TYR A 152 -5.35 -12.98 13.21
CA TYR A 152 -4.13 -12.78 13.98
C TYR A 152 -3.75 -14.07 14.73
N GLU A 153 -4.72 -14.68 15.43
CA GLU A 153 -4.51 -15.93 16.19
C GLU A 153 -4.14 -17.10 15.28
N GLN A 154 -4.80 -17.24 14.12
CA GLN A 154 -4.44 -18.29 13.15
C GLN A 154 -3.05 -18.08 12.57
N LYS A 155 -2.67 -16.84 12.23
CA LYS A 155 -1.30 -16.55 11.77
C LYS A 155 -0.24 -16.91 12.81
N VAL A 156 -0.49 -16.61 14.09
CA VAL A 156 0.40 -17.03 15.19
C VAL A 156 0.46 -18.55 15.30
N PHE A 157 -0.67 -19.25 15.13
CA PHE A 157 -0.72 -20.71 15.14
C PHE A 157 0.13 -21.32 14.01
N PHE A 158 0.02 -20.80 12.78
CA PHE A 158 0.80 -21.25 11.63
C PHE A 158 2.30 -20.96 11.75
N LYS A 159 2.68 -19.80 12.32
CA LYS A 159 4.09 -19.43 12.50
C LYS A 159 4.85 -20.39 13.43
N ASN A 160 4.14 -21.05 14.35
CA ASN A 160 4.75 -21.99 15.29
C ASN A 160 4.74 -23.45 14.79
N ASP A 161 4.60 -23.66 13.47
CA ASP A 161 4.57 -24.97 12.81
C ASP A 161 3.55 -25.96 13.41
N TYR A 162 2.46 -25.45 13.97
CA TYR A 162 1.41 -26.29 14.56
C TYR A 162 0.43 -26.86 13.52
N ALA A 163 0.53 -26.47 12.25
CA ALA A 163 -0.39 -26.86 11.18
C ALA A 163 0.35 -27.36 9.93
N SER A 164 -0.37 -28.07 9.06
CA SER A 164 0.17 -28.47 7.77
C SER A 164 0.14 -27.32 6.75
N ASP A 165 0.99 -27.40 5.72
CA ASP A 165 0.96 -26.45 4.59
C ASP A 165 -0.42 -26.38 3.92
N LEU A 166 -1.13 -27.51 3.87
CA LEU A 166 -2.49 -27.57 3.32
C LEU A 166 -3.49 -26.75 4.16
N ASP A 167 -3.34 -26.76 5.49
CA ASP A 167 -4.18 -25.94 6.38
C ASP A 167 -3.90 -24.46 6.16
N TYR A 168 -2.63 -24.08 5.97
CA TYR A 168 -2.25 -22.69 5.69
C TYR A 168 -2.76 -22.19 4.34
N VAL A 169 -2.65 -23.02 3.29
CA VAL A 169 -3.22 -22.71 1.97
C VAL A 169 -4.73 -22.53 2.08
N GLY A 170 -5.44 -23.45 2.75
CA GLY A 170 -6.89 -23.36 2.94
C GLY A 170 -7.31 -22.11 3.73
N PHE A 171 -6.53 -21.67 4.71
CA PHE A 171 -6.74 -20.42 5.42
C PHE A 171 -6.54 -19.19 4.52
N LYS A 172 -5.42 -19.14 3.76
CA LYS A 172 -5.15 -18.05 2.82
C LYS A 172 -6.25 -17.89 1.78
N THR A 173 -6.70 -18.99 1.16
CA THR A 173 -7.78 -18.96 0.18
C THR A 173 -9.07 -18.38 0.77
N LYS A 174 -9.44 -18.75 1.99
CA LYS A 174 -10.65 -18.21 2.65
C LYS A 174 -10.57 -16.71 2.91
N ILE A 175 -9.42 -16.21 3.35
CA ILE A 175 -9.24 -14.77 3.59
C ILE A 175 -9.27 -14.03 2.26
N HIS A 176 -8.54 -14.53 1.26
CA HIS A 176 -8.52 -13.96 -0.08
C HIS A 176 -9.96 -13.86 -0.63
N ASP A 177 -10.72 -14.95 -0.63
CA ASP A 177 -12.11 -14.94 -1.12
C ASP A 177 -13.03 -13.99 -0.34
N ALA A 178 -12.77 -13.77 0.96
CA ALA A 178 -13.55 -12.87 1.79
C ALA A 178 -13.18 -11.39 1.56
N LEU A 179 -11.91 -11.06 1.34
CA LEU A 179 -11.45 -9.70 1.10
C LEU A 179 -11.94 -9.12 -0.23
N PHE A 180 -12.13 -9.96 -1.26
CA PHE A 180 -12.39 -9.49 -2.62
C PHE A 180 -13.80 -9.82 -3.12
N PHE A 181 -14.76 -9.87 -2.19
CA PHE A 181 -16.15 -10.08 -2.58
C PHE A 181 -16.79 -8.84 -3.23
N GLU A 182 -16.66 -7.65 -2.61
CA GLU A 182 -17.40 -6.45 -3.04
C GLU A 182 -16.74 -5.71 -4.21
N ILE A 183 -15.44 -5.92 -4.46
CA ILE A 183 -14.68 -5.26 -5.55
C ILE A 183 -15.03 -5.84 -6.94
N ARG A 184 -15.83 -6.92 -7.01
CA ARG A 184 -16.20 -7.56 -8.30
C ARG A 184 -17.31 -6.86 -9.06
N ASP A 185 -17.88 -5.76 -8.57
CA ASP A 185 -18.76 -4.93 -9.38
C ASP A 185 -17.88 -4.14 -10.39
N GLU A 186 -18.13 -4.30 -11.68
CA GLU A 186 -17.23 -3.96 -12.81
C GLU A 186 -16.70 -2.51 -12.85
N LYS A 187 -17.20 -1.64 -11.97
CA LYS A 187 -16.90 -0.22 -11.87
C LYS A 187 -15.64 0.13 -11.05
N HIS A 188 -15.14 -0.76 -10.19
CA HIS A 188 -14.02 -0.46 -9.29
C HIS A 188 -12.81 -1.38 -9.51
N LYS A 189 -12.37 -1.51 -10.78
CA LYS A 189 -11.23 -2.32 -11.23
C LYS A 189 -9.83 -1.80 -10.78
N PHE A 190 -9.74 -0.95 -9.77
CA PHE A 190 -8.55 -0.11 -9.62
C PHE A 190 -7.36 -0.75 -8.89
N PHE A 191 -7.49 -1.94 -8.30
CA PHE A 191 -6.36 -2.58 -7.62
C PHE A 191 -6.23 -4.07 -7.90
N GLU A 192 -4.97 -4.50 -8.10
CA GLU A 192 -4.61 -5.91 -8.19
C GLU A 192 -4.93 -6.59 -6.86
N ILE A 193 -5.83 -7.57 -6.95
CA ILE A 193 -6.36 -8.34 -5.83
C ILE A 193 -5.22 -8.97 -5.00
N ASP A 194 -4.23 -9.55 -5.67
CA ASP A 194 -3.10 -10.20 -5.02
C ASP A 194 -2.22 -9.20 -4.26
N ASN A 195 -2.02 -7.99 -4.78
CA ASN A 195 -1.28 -6.94 -4.09
C ASN A 195 -1.98 -6.51 -2.80
N SER A 196 -3.30 -6.28 -2.87
CA SER A 196 -4.12 -5.93 -1.70
C SER A 196 -4.08 -7.01 -0.62
N PHE A 197 -4.14 -8.28 -1.04
CA PHE A 197 -4.01 -9.43 -0.13
C PHE A 197 -2.64 -9.48 0.54
N ASN A 198 -1.58 -9.29 -0.25
CA ASN A 198 -0.20 -9.28 0.24
C ASN A 198 0.04 -8.12 1.21
N LEU A 199 -0.44 -6.91 0.91
CA LEU A 199 -0.39 -5.76 1.82
C LEU A 199 -1.04 -6.09 3.17
N PHE A 200 -2.23 -6.69 3.15
CA PHE A 200 -2.92 -7.12 4.36
C PHE A 200 -2.12 -8.17 5.15
N LEU A 201 -1.60 -9.21 4.49
CA LEU A 201 -0.82 -10.22 5.18
C LEU A 201 0.50 -9.67 5.73
N ASN A 202 1.15 -8.75 5.01
CA ASN A 202 2.40 -8.13 5.41
C ASN A 202 2.23 -7.33 6.70
N ILE A 203 1.18 -6.51 6.82
CA ILE A 203 0.95 -5.74 8.04
C ILE A 203 0.60 -6.64 9.24
N ILE A 204 -0.12 -7.75 9.01
CA ILE A 204 -0.40 -8.72 10.09
C ILE A 204 0.88 -9.44 10.53
N ASN A 205 1.70 -9.89 9.58
CA ASN A 205 3.00 -10.49 9.88
C ASN A 205 3.89 -9.49 10.64
N PHE A 206 3.94 -8.24 10.21
CA PHE A 206 4.67 -7.17 10.89
C PHE A 206 4.27 -7.05 12.36
N PHE A 207 2.96 -6.99 12.67
CA PHE A 207 2.51 -6.98 14.05
C PHE A 207 2.88 -8.24 14.83
N ILE A 208 2.93 -9.42 14.19
CA ILE A 208 3.31 -10.67 14.86
C ILE A 208 4.82 -10.73 15.12
N ASP A 209 5.62 -10.23 14.20
CA ASP A 209 7.08 -10.39 14.19
C ASP A 209 7.79 -9.31 15.01
N ILE A 210 7.22 -8.10 15.06
CA ILE A 210 7.90 -6.95 15.65
C ILE A 210 7.43 -6.70 17.08
N ASP A 211 8.38 -6.88 18.01
CA ASP A 211 8.23 -6.47 19.40
C ASP A 211 8.24 -4.96 19.54
N GLN A 212 7.50 -4.44 20.53
CA GLN A 212 7.37 -3.00 20.74
C GLN A 212 8.72 -2.31 20.91
N GLU A 213 9.69 -2.96 21.59
CA GLU A 213 11.00 -2.39 21.87
C GLU A 213 11.82 -2.12 20.61
N LYS A 214 11.54 -2.85 19.52
CA LYS A 214 12.26 -2.74 18.25
C LYS A 214 11.65 -1.71 17.31
N ILE A 215 10.46 -1.17 17.58
CA ILE A 215 9.75 -0.30 16.62
C ILE A 215 10.59 0.92 16.23
N GLY A 216 11.37 1.48 17.17
CA GLY A 216 12.25 2.61 16.92
C GLY A 216 13.31 2.34 15.85
N GLU A 217 13.83 1.12 15.76
CA GLU A 217 14.81 0.73 14.73
C GLU A 217 14.17 0.72 13.34
N PHE A 218 12.93 0.23 13.24
CA PHE A 218 12.18 0.21 11.98
C PHE A 218 11.79 1.62 11.52
N ILE A 219 11.33 2.46 12.44
CA ILE A 219 10.98 3.85 12.12
C ILE A 219 12.22 4.63 11.70
N PHE A 220 13.34 4.48 12.40
CA PHE A 220 14.60 5.12 12.00
C PHE A 220 15.05 4.68 10.61
N ALA A 221 15.01 3.38 10.31
CA ALA A 221 15.36 2.86 8.99
C ALA A 221 14.41 3.38 7.89
N PHE A 222 13.12 3.49 8.20
CA PHE A 222 12.12 4.05 7.30
C PHE A 222 12.35 5.54 7.02
N ASP A 223 12.51 6.35 8.05
CA ASP A 223 12.75 7.79 7.92
C ASP A 223 14.05 8.05 7.15
N HIS A 224 15.11 7.29 7.42
CA HIS A 224 16.38 7.40 6.69
C HIS A 224 16.24 7.02 5.21
N LYS A 225 15.49 5.95 4.90
CA LYS A 225 15.18 5.58 3.50
C LYS A 225 14.41 6.71 2.80
N MET A 226 13.45 7.32 3.48
CA MET A 226 12.67 8.43 2.94
C MET A 226 13.51 9.69 2.74
N GLU A 227 14.45 9.98 3.64
CA GLU A 227 15.42 11.07 3.52
C GLU A 227 16.35 10.84 2.33
N MET A 228 16.90 9.64 2.17
CA MET A 228 17.74 9.31 1.00
C MET A 228 16.99 9.49 -0.33
N ILE A 229 15.72 9.08 -0.39
CA ILE A 229 14.87 9.28 -1.58
C ILE A 229 14.58 10.77 -1.81
N ARG A 230 14.38 11.53 -0.73
CA ARG A 230 14.13 12.97 -0.81
C ARG A 230 15.37 13.73 -1.26
N ASP A 231 16.54 13.37 -0.73
CA ASP A 231 17.81 14.02 -1.06
C ASP A 231 18.20 13.73 -2.52
N SER A 232 17.99 12.50 -3.00
CA SER A 232 18.17 12.17 -4.42
C SER A 232 17.20 12.91 -5.34
N ASN A 233 16.01 13.27 -4.85
CA ASN A 233 15.04 14.06 -5.61
C ASN A 233 15.25 15.58 -5.46
N SER A 234 15.90 16.03 -4.38
CA SER A 234 16.15 17.46 -4.11
C SER A 234 17.32 18.04 -4.93
N GLU A 235 18.24 17.19 -5.40
CA GLU A 235 19.25 17.58 -6.40
C GLU A 235 18.64 17.90 -7.79
N TYR A 236 17.34 17.62 -7.99
CA TYR A 236 16.57 17.97 -9.18
C TYR A 236 15.59 19.14 -8.99
N GLU A 237 15.40 19.65 -7.77
CA GLU A 237 14.44 20.75 -7.49
C GLU A 237 15.09 22.14 -7.46
N GLU A 238 16.41 22.28 -7.38
CA GLU A 238 17.09 23.60 -7.50
C GLU A 238 17.22 24.11 -8.95
N ASP A 239 16.95 23.27 -9.96
CA ASP A 239 16.98 23.66 -11.39
C ASP A 239 15.59 23.98 -11.99
N LEU A 240 14.49 23.82 -11.23
CA LEU A 240 13.11 24.03 -11.73
C LEU A 240 12.52 25.43 -11.45
N GLU A 241 13.23 26.32 -10.74
CA GLU A 241 12.81 27.73 -10.60
C GLU A 241 13.28 28.65 -11.76
N LEU A 242 14.03 28.14 -12.74
CA LEU A 242 14.49 28.89 -13.91
C LEU A 242 13.66 28.69 -15.20
N GLU A 243 12.67 27.80 -15.20
CA GLU A 243 11.83 27.49 -16.38
C GLU A 243 10.54 28.32 -16.49
N LYS A 244 10.56 29.59 -16.09
CA LYS A 244 9.49 30.56 -16.44
C LYS A 244 9.88 31.66 -17.41
N ASP A 245 11.16 31.76 -17.81
CA ASP A 245 11.63 32.89 -18.65
C ASP A 245 12.28 32.50 -19.99
N ILE A 246 12.28 31.22 -20.41
CA ILE A 246 12.93 30.80 -21.67
C ILE A 246 11.91 30.23 -22.67
N GLU A 247 10.77 30.90 -22.80
CA GLU A 247 9.89 30.75 -23.96
C GLU A 247 10.22 31.84 -25.00
N ASN A 248 11.50 31.98 -25.38
CA ASN A 248 11.95 32.78 -26.54
C ASN A 248 13.44 32.55 -26.83
N ASN A 249 13.74 31.54 -27.63
CA ASN A 249 14.59 31.64 -28.84
C ASN A 249 15.25 30.28 -29.17
N ASN A 250 15.13 29.91 -30.43
CA ASN A 250 15.89 28.86 -31.11
C ASN A 250 17.38 28.88 -30.71
N ILE A 251 17.95 27.71 -30.41
CA ILE A 251 19.00 27.04 -31.21
C ILE A 251 19.41 25.72 -30.52
N LYS A 252 19.40 24.67 -31.35
CA LYS A 252 20.13 23.40 -31.32
C LYS A 252 21.33 23.28 -30.34
N ASN A 253 21.42 22.05 -29.82
CA ASN A 253 22.55 21.39 -29.15
C ASN A 253 22.62 21.60 -27.63
N ILE A 254 21.95 20.69 -26.91
CA ILE A 254 22.21 20.38 -25.50
C ILE A 254 23.10 19.13 -25.48
N PRO A 255 24.22 19.12 -24.72
CA PRO A 255 25.07 17.95 -24.51
C PRO A 255 24.43 16.98 -23.51
N GLU A 256 24.58 15.67 -23.79
CA GLU A 256 24.20 14.54 -22.93
C GLU A 256 24.63 14.75 -21.46
N LYS A 257 23.68 14.55 -20.54
CA LYS A 257 23.92 14.40 -19.10
C LYS A 257 23.13 13.17 -18.60
N ILE A 258 23.79 12.02 -18.74
CA ILE A 258 23.74 10.76 -17.97
C ILE A 258 22.38 10.38 -17.37
N GLN A 259 21.63 9.54 -18.11
CA GLN A 259 20.69 8.58 -17.54
C GLN A 259 21.50 7.50 -16.80
N GLU A 260 21.23 7.25 -15.52
CA GLU A 260 21.63 5.98 -14.93
C GLU A 260 20.66 4.90 -15.43
N ASN A 261 21.19 3.98 -16.23
CA ASN A 261 20.48 2.99 -17.03
C ASN A 261 19.48 2.16 -16.20
N SER A 262 18.19 2.22 -16.58
CA SER A 262 17.08 1.39 -16.05
C SER A 262 17.45 -0.09 -15.93
N TYR A 263 18.28 -0.61 -16.84
CA TYR A 263 18.69 -2.01 -16.86
C TYR A 263 19.70 -2.40 -15.76
N GLN A 264 20.58 -1.47 -15.34
CA GLN A 264 21.48 -1.71 -14.20
C GLN A 264 20.71 -1.85 -12.89
N THR A 265 19.61 -1.10 -12.75
CA THR A 265 18.70 -1.24 -11.62
C THR A 265 18.00 -2.60 -11.61
N ILE A 266 17.55 -3.10 -12.76
CA ILE A 266 16.92 -4.43 -12.89
C ILE A 266 17.90 -5.54 -12.51
N LYS A 267 19.15 -5.48 -13.01
CA LYS A 267 20.21 -6.41 -12.63
C LYS A 267 20.42 -6.45 -11.12
N SER A 268 20.52 -5.28 -10.48
CA SER A 268 20.74 -5.16 -9.04
C SER A 268 19.57 -5.75 -8.23
N GLN A 269 18.33 -5.60 -8.69
CA GLN A 269 17.15 -6.19 -8.04
C GLN A 269 17.15 -7.72 -8.09
N LEU A 270 17.51 -8.30 -9.24
CA LEU A 270 17.57 -9.75 -9.42
C LEU A 270 18.72 -10.38 -8.62
N GLU A 271 19.89 -9.73 -8.54
CA GLU A 271 21.01 -10.19 -7.72
C GLU A 271 20.75 -10.09 -6.21
N GLN A 272 19.79 -9.27 -5.77
CA GLN A 272 19.32 -9.23 -4.38
C GLN A 272 18.30 -10.33 -4.08
N LYS A 273 17.50 -10.73 -5.08
CA LYS A 273 16.43 -11.73 -4.95
C LYS A 273 16.95 -13.16 -5.10
N TYR A 274 17.88 -13.38 -6.02
CA TYR A 274 18.44 -14.70 -6.35
C TYR A 274 19.91 -14.80 -5.97
N SER A 275 20.38 -16.03 -5.74
CA SER A 275 21.78 -16.30 -5.45
C SER A 275 22.46 -16.97 -6.64
N TYR A 276 23.76 -16.72 -6.77
CA TYR A 276 24.59 -17.41 -7.76
C TYR A 276 24.86 -18.86 -7.34
N ASP A 277 24.73 -19.79 -8.27
CA ASP A 277 25.03 -21.21 -8.09
C ASP A 277 26.53 -21.53 -8.29
N GLU A 278 26.87 -22.82 -8.28
CA GLU A 278 28.25 -23.30 -8.43
C GLU A 278 28.85 -23.00 -9.82
N ASN A 279 28.02 -22.70 -10.83
CA ASN A 279 28.44 -22.31 -12.18
C ASN A 279 28.53 -20.78 -12.36
N GLY A 280 28.16 -20.03 -11.33
CA GLY A 280 28.09 -18.56 -11.36
C GLY A 280 26.90 -18.03 -12.14
N GLU A 281 25.79 -18.78 -12.14
CA GLU A 281 24.50 -18.40 -12.74
C GLU A 281 23.48 -18.10 -11.63
N LEU A 282 22.54 -17.17 -11.87
CA LEU A 282 21.46 -16.94 -10.93
C LEU A 282 20.52 -18.15 -10.89
N SER A 283 20.13 -18.58 -9.67
CA SER A 283 19.33 -19.78 -9.45
C SER A 283 18.13 -19.52 -8.54
N PRO A 284 16.93 -20.07 -8.83
CA PRO A 284 16.60 -20.94 -9.98
C PRO A 284 16.47 -20.18 -11.31
N ILE A 285 17.05 -20.68 -12.41
CA ILE A 285 17.10 -19.96 -13.69
C ILE A 285 15.71 -19.73 -14.29
N GLU A 286 14.79 -20.68 -14.12
CA GLU A 286 13.43 -20.56 -14.61
C GLU A 286 12.68 -19.40 -13.94
N GLU A 287 12.94 -19.14 -12.66
CA GLU A 287 12.34 -18.04 -11.92
C GLU A 287 12.95 -16.69 -12.31
N VAL A 288 14.28 -16.65 -12.56
CA VAL A 288 14.98 -15.44 -13.03
C VAL A 288 14.43 -15.00 -14.40
N LEU A 289 14.28 -15.93 -15.34
CA LEU A 289 13.74 -15.62 -16.67
C LEU A 289 12.25 -15.22 -16.60
N SER A 290 11.47 -15.85 -15.72
CA SER A 290 10.06 -15.49 -15.51
C SER A 290 9.90 -14.07 -14.96
N ASP A 291 10.75 -13.66 -14.02
CA ASP A 291 10.72 -12.30 -13.49
C ASP A 291 11.10 -11.25 -14.55
N LEU A 292 12.10 -11.56 -15.39
CA LEU A 292 12.49 -10.66 -16.49
C LEU A 292 11.37 -10.48 -17.50
N SER A 293 10.66 -11.55 -17.87
CA SER A 293 9.47 -11.48 -18.74
C SER A 293 8.34 -10.66 -18.12
N GLN A 294 8.07 -10.85 -16.82
CA GLN A 294 7.06 -10.04 -16.14
C GLN A 294 7.44 -8.56 -16.12
N MET A 295 8.70 -8.23 -15.82
CA MET A 295 9.18 -6.84 -15.82
C MET A 295 9.17 -6.21 -17.21
N ALA A 296 9.42 -6.99 -18.27
CA ALA A 296 9.32 -6.54 -19.65
C ALA A 296 7.88 -6.13 -20.01
N GLU A 297 6.89 -6.92 -19.59
CA GLU A 297 5.47 -6.62 -19.79
C GLU A 297 5.02 -5.40 -18.98
N GLU A 298 5.37 -5.32 -17.69
CA GLU A 298 5.02 -4.21 -16.80
C GLU A 298 5.58 -2.86 -17.28
N LYS A 299 6.80 -2.86 -17.84
CA LYS A 299 7.49 -1.66 -18.31
C LYS A 299 7.32 -1.39 -19.81
N ALA A 300 6.61 -2.26 -20.53
CA ALA A 300 6.46 -2.23 -21.98
C ALA A 300 7.82 -2.15 -22.73
N ASP A 301 8.80 -2.93 -22.29
CA ASP A 301 10.17 -2.95 -22.82
C ASP A 301 10.69 -4.39 -22.99
N GLU A 302 10.62 -4.88 -24.24
CA GLU A 302 11.02 -6.24 -24.62
C GLU A 302 12.52 -6.51 -24.40
N ASN A 303 13.37 -5.47 -24.37
CA ASN A 303 14.81 -5.66 -24.15
C ASN A 303 15.12 -6.14 -22.72
N ILE A 304 14.19 -5.98 -21.78
CA ILE A 304 14.36 -6.47 -20.41
C ILE A 304 14.48 -8.00 -20.39
N GLU A 305 13.74 -8.71 -21.24
CA GLU A 305 13.86 -10.18 -21.36
C GLU A 305 15.25 -10.61 -21.82
N GLU A 306 15.89 -9.77 -22.63
CA GLU A 306 17.22 -10.01 -23.20
C GLU A 306 18.37 -9.58 -22.27
N LEU A 307 18.08 -9.15 -21.04
CA LEU A 307 19.13 -8.75 -20.08
C LEU A 307 19.94 -9.94 -19.56
N TYR A 308 19.35 -11.13 -19.50
CA TYR A 308 20.02 -12.33 -19.01
C TYR A 308 19.87 -13.48 -20.02
N ILE A 309 20.91 -13.71 -20.81
CA ILE A 309 20.89 -14.57 -22.00
C ILE A 309 21.82 -15.76 -21.85
N PHE A 310 21.52 -16.86 -22.54
CA PHE A 310 22.40 -18.02 -22.61
C PHE A 310 23.54 -17.78 -23.60
N ASP A 311 24.79 -17.73 -23.14
CA ASP A 311 25.96 -17.68 -24.00
C ASP A 311 26.36 -19.10 -24.41
N GLU A 312 26.10 -19.46 -25.66
CA GLU A 312 26.41 -20.78 -26.23
C GLU A 312 27.92 -21.11 -26.19
N ASN A 313 28.81 -20.12 -26.18
CA ASN A 313 30.27 -20.35 -26.12
C ASN A 313 30.73 -20.67 -24.70
N MET A 314 30.08 -20.08 -23.70
CA MET A 314 30.39 -20.30 -22.28
C MET A 314 29.53 -21.44 -21.68
N GLY A 315 28.46 -21.83 -22.36
CA GLY A 315 27.53 -22.86 -21.93
C GLY A 315 26.74 -22.48 -20.68
N LYS A 316 26.51 -21.18 -20.45
CA LYS A 316 25.86 -20.65 -19.24
C LYS A 316 25.13 -19.33 -19.50
N PHE A 317 24.23 -18.95 -18.60
CA PHE A 317 23.56 -17.66 -18.60
C PHE A 317 24.47 -16.53 -18.12
N VAL A 318 24.45 -15.41 -18.85
CA VAL A 318 25.26 -14.22 -18.57
C VAL A 318 24.43 -12.96 -18.81
N TRP A 319 24.83 -11.89 -18.13
CA TRP A 319 24.25 -10.57 -18.36
C TRP A 319 24.61 -10.03 -19.75
N ASN A 320 23.63 -9.45 -20.42
CA ASN A 320 23.81 -8.77 -21.68
C ASN A 320 24.43 -7.38 -21.44
N GLU A 321 25.77 -7.36 -21.45
CA GLU A 321 26.54 -6.14 -21.19
C GLU A 321 26.28 -5.04 -22.23
N ASP A 322 25.85 -5.38 -23.46
CA ASP A 322 25.52 -4.37 -24.46
C ASP A 322 24.27 -3.58 -24.05
N LEU A 323 23.23 -4.25 -23.54
CA LEU A 323 22.04 -3.59 -23.01
C LEU A 323 22.35 -2.84 -21.71
N LEU A 324 23.09 -3.46 -20.79
CA LEU A 324 23.46 -2.82 -19.52
C LEU A 324 24.28 -1.53 -19.68
N ASN A 325 24.96 -1.38 -20.82
CA ASN A 325 25.77 -0.21 -21.16
C ASN A 325 25.11 0.73 -22.18
N GLN A 326 23.85 0.50 -22.58
CA GLN A 326 23.09 1.44 -23.42
C GLN A 326 22.56 2.60 -22.58
N ASN A 327 23.03 3.82 -22.90
CA ASN A 327 22.58 5.10 -22.32
C ASN A 327 21.17 5.47 -22.78
#